data_AF-A0A327Y738-F1
#
_entry.id   AF-A0A327Y738-F1
#
_cell.length_a   1.000
_cell.length_b   1.000
_cell.length_c   1.000
_cell.angle_alpha   90.00
_cell.angle_beta   90.00
_cell.angle_gamma   90.00
#
_symmetry.space_group_name_H-M   'P 1'
#
loop_
_entity.id
_entity.type
_entity.pdbx_description
1 polymer ?
#
loop_
_entity_poly.entity_id
_entity_poly.type
_entity_poly.pdbx_seq_one_letter_code
_entity_poly.pdbx_strand_id
1 'polypeptide(L)' 'MKAFRISWHAIIEDGSVLDGRSLIYADSEEKAVEHLIIQKAKEYRIKHEWIRIETVTEIPNLQTDET' A
#
# COMPACT_ATOMS: atom_id res chain seq x y z
N MET A 1 2.14 4.91 -15.75
CA MET A 1 2.12 4.47 -14.34
C MET A 1 2.01 5.69 -13.45
N LYS A 2 1.18 5.59 -12.42
CA LYS A 2 0.96 6.63 -11.40
C LYS A 2 1.58 6.17 -10.09
N ALA A 3 1.95 7.11 -9.23
CA ALA A 3 2.44 6.81 -7.89
C ALA A 3 1.30 6.91 -6.88
N PHE A 4 1.14 5.91 -6.01
CA PHE A 4 0.13 5.89 -4.97
C PHE A 4 0.79 5.75 -3.61
N ARG A 5 0.49 6.67 -2.69
CA ARG A 5 0.79 6.51 -1.27
C ARG A 5 -0.37 5.78 -0.62
N ILE A 6 -0.11 4.62 -0.04
CA ILE A 6 -1.12 3.80 0.61
C ILE A 6 -0.76 3.62 2.08
N SER A 7 -1.67 4.02 2.97
CA SER A 7 -1.58 3.73 4.42
C SER A 7 -2.37 2.44 4.70
N TRP A 8 -1.78 1.54 5.46
CA TRP A 8 -2.35 0.23 5.73
C TRP A 8 -2.02 -0.23 7.15
N HIS A 9 -2.86 -1.10 7.68
CA HIS A 9 -2.56 -1.87 8.89
C HIS A 9 -3.01 -3.32 8.74
N ALA A 10 -2.53 -4.21 9.60
CA ALA A 10 -2.95 -5.58 9.71
C ALA A 10 -2.90 -6.02 11.17
N ILE A 11 -3.93 -6.75 11.60
CA ILE A 11 -3.99 -7.40 12.91
C ILE A 11 -3.67 -8.88 12.70
N ILE A 12 -2.64 -9.37 13.39
CA ILE A 12 -2.20 -10.77 13.28
C ILE A 12 -2.67 -11.59 14.50
N GLU A 13 -2.49 -12.92 14.47
CA GLU A 13 -3.15 -13.84 15.43
C GLU A 13 -2.81 -13.59 16.89
N ASP A 14 -1.62 -13.10 17.19
CA ASP A 14 -1.18 -12.80 18.56
C ASP A 14 -1.72 -11.47 19.09
N GLY A 15 -2.55 -10.76 18.31
CA GLY A 15 -3.09 -9.45 18.63
C GLY A 15 -2.15 -8.28 18.32
N SER A 16 -0.95 -8.55 17.79
CA SER A 16 -0.03 -7.50 17.34
C SER A 16 -0.59 -6.79 16.10
N VAL A 17 -0.19 -5.53 15.95
CA VAL A 17 -0.54 -4.70 14.80
C VAL A 17 0.71 -4.45 13.96
N LEU A 18 0.60 -4.69 12.66
CA LEU A 18 1.56 -4.24 11.66
C LEU A 18 0.94 -3.07 10.92
N ASP A 19 1.57 -1.92 10.91
CA ASP A 19 1.09 -0.74 10.18
C ASP A 19 2.20 -0.11 9.35
N GLY A 20 1.80 0.66 8.34
CA GLY A 20 2.77 1.35 7.53
C GLY A 20 2.19 2.18 6.41
N ARG A 21 3.11 2.84 5.71
CA ARG A 21 2.85 3.58 4.48
C ARG A 21 3.74 3.02 3.39
N SER A 22 3.15 2.72 2.23
CA SER A 22 3.86 2.19 1.08
C SER A 22 3.66 3.10 -0.12
N LEU A 23 4.72 3.24 -0.92
CA LEU A 23 4.66 3.88 -2.22
C LEU A 23 4.56 2.79 -3.29
N ILE A 24 3.45 2.76 -4.02
CA ILE A 24 3.17 1.75 -5.06
C ILE A 24 2.99 2.44 -6.40
N TYR A 25 3.65 1.92 -7.44
CA TYR A 25 3.47 2.37 -8.81
C TYR A 25 2.51 1.42 -9.53
N ALA A 26 1.41 1.94 -10.04
CA ALA A 26 0.37 1.16 -10.73
C ALA A 26 -0.39 1.99 -11.77
N ASP A 27 -1.21 1.34 -12.58
CA ASP A 27 -2.05 2.05 -13.57
C ASP A 27 -3.35 2.61 -12.98
N SER A 28 -3.86 1.97 -11.92
CA SER A 28 -5.07 2.38 -11.21
C SER A 28 -4.91 2.18 -9.70
N GLU A 29 -5.81 2.81 -8.95
CA GLU A 29 -5.90 2.64 -7.50
C GLU A 29 -6.15 1.17 -7.12
N GLU A 30 -7.05 0.46 -7.81
CA GLU A 30 -7.34 -0.94 -7.48
C GLU A 30 -6.09 -1.82 -7.64
N LYS A 31 -5.34 -1.63 -8.74
CA LYS A 31 -4.07 -2.34 -8.96
C LYS A 31 -3.04 -1.99 -7.90
N ALA A 32 -2.96 -0.73 -7.47
CA ALA A 32 -2.02 -0.31 -6.43
C ALA A 32 -2.32 -1.01 -5.09
N VAL A 33 -3.60 -1.10 -4.73
CA VAL A 33 -4.06 -1.81 -3.54
C VAL A 33 -3.78 -3.31 -3.64
N GLU A 34 -4.13 -3.95 -4.76
CA GLU A 34 -3.87 -5.37 -4.99
C GLU A 34 -2.38 -5.69 -4.88
N HIS A 35 -1.52 -4.90 -5.54
CA HIS A 35 -0.07 -5.04 -5.45
C HIS A 35 0.44 -4.93 -4.01
N LEU A 36 -0.06 -3.95 -3.25
CA LEU A 36 0.33 -3.78 -1.84
C LEU A 36 -0.07 -5.00 -1.02
N ILE A 37 -1.32 -5.45 -1.13
CA ILE A 37 -1.85 -6.55 -0.35
C ILE A 37 -1.03 -7.82 -0.62
N ILE A 38 -0.77 -8.15 -1.89
CA ILE A 38 0.05 -9.30 -2.26
C ILE A 38 1.47 -9.16 -1.71
N GLN A 39 2.10 -7.99 -1.87
CA GLN A 39 3.46 -7.74 -1.41
C GLN A 39 3.57 -7.89 0.11
N LYS A 40 2.68 -7.26 0.87
CA LYS A 40 2.72 -7.22 2.33
C LYS A 40 2.27 -8.54 2.97
N ALA A 41 1.30 -9.23 2.37
CA ALA A 41 0.94 -10.58 2.79
C ALA A 41 2.13 -11.54 2.64
N LYS A 42 2.89 -11.43 1.56
CA LYS A 42 4.10 -12.23 1.34
C LYS A 42 5.23 -11.86 2.31
N GLU A 43 5.48 -10.56 2.49
CA GLU A 43 6.55 -10.03 3.35
C GLU A 43 6.39 -10.47 4.81
N TYR A 44 5.18 -10.34 5.35
CA TYR A 44 4.88 -10.67 6.75
C TYR A 44 4.28 -12.08 6.93
N ARG A 45 4.14 -12.84 5.84
CA ARG A 45 3.55 -14.20 5.84
C ARG A 45 2.17 -14.26 6.49
N ILE A 46 1.32 -13.28 6.18
CA ILE A 46 -0.04 -13.15 6.72
C ILE A 46 -1.09 -13.31 5.61
N LYS A 47 -2.35 -13.54 6.01
CA LYS A 47 -3.47 -13.61 5.05
C LYS A 47 -3.76 -12.23 4.47
N HIS A 48 -4.06 -12.18 3.17
CA HIS A 48 -4.50 -10.96 2.49
C HIS A 48 -5.67 -10.27 3.22
N GLU A 49 -6.59 -11.08 3.75
CA GLU A 49 -7.80 -10.69 4.46
C GLU A 49 -7.54 -9.89 5.74
N TRP A 50 -6.32 -9.96 6.29
CA TRP A 50 -5.94 -9.27 7.52
C TRP A 50 -5.40 -7.87 7.25
N ILE A 51 -5.04 -7.57 6.00
CA ILE A 51 -4.56 -6.26 5.61
C ILE A 51 -5.77 -5.36 5.36
N ARG A 52 -5.75 -4.18 5.97
CA ARG A 52 -6.76 -3.13 5.84
C ARG A 52 -6.09 -1.90 5.25
N ILE A 53 -6.70 -1.38 4.20
CA ILE A 53 -6.29 -0.13 3.58
C ILE A 53 -7.04 1.00 4.28
N GLU A 54 -6.30 1.97 4.79
CA GLU A 54 -6.89 3.14 5.44
C GLU A 54 -7.08 4.28 4.46
N THR A 55 -6.04 4.56 3.67
CA THR A 55 -6.05 5.65 2.70
C THR A 55 -5.27 5.25 1.47
N VAL A 56 -5.79 5.55 0.29
CA VAL A 56 -5.03 5.58 -0.96
C VAL A 56 -5.00 7.01 -1.46
N THR A 57 -3.82 7.50 -1.83
CA THR A 57 -3.66 8.84 -2.38
C THR A 57 -2.77 8.76 -3.60
N GLU A 58 -3.33 9.07 -4.77
CA GLU A 58 -2.52 9.33 -5.97
C GLU A 58 -1.61 10.52 -5.69
N ILE A 59 -0.29 10.32 -5.81
CA ILE A 59 0.68 11.39 -5.69
C ILE A 59 0.73 12.05 -7.06
N PRO A 60 0.26 13.30 -7.21
CA PRO A 60 0.47 14.04 -8.45
C PRO A 60 1.98 14.10 -8.68
N ASN A 61 2.43 13.79 -9.90
CA ASN A 61 3.83 13.82 -10.28
C ASN A 61 4.49 15.07 -9.68
N LEU A 62 5.42 14.89 -8.73
CA LEU A 62 6.47 15.88 -8.48
C LEU A 62 7.42 15.84 -9.68
N GLN A 63 6.93 16.21 -10.87
CA GLN A 63 7.76 16.94 -11.81
C GLN A 63 7.70 18.37 -11.30
N THR A 64 8.50 18.62 -10.26
CA THR A 64 8.89 19.99 -9.96
C THR A 64 9.81 20.38 -11.12
N ASP A 65 9.46 21.48 -11.78
CA ASP A 65 10.34 22.22 -12.67
C ASP A 65 11.80 22.14 -12.22
N GLU A 66 12.64 21.48 -13.02
CA GLU A 66 14.07 21.76 -13.03
C GLU A 66 14.48 22.11 -14.46
N THR A 67 14.51 23.43 -14.67
CA THR A 67 15.24 24.24 -15.68
C THR A 67 14.62 24.44 -17.05
#